data_AF-A0A966V1C1-F1
#
_entry.id   AF-A0A966V1C1-F1
#
_cell.length_a   1.000
_cell.length_b   1.000
_cell.length_c   1.000
_cell.angle_alpha   90.00
_cell.angle_beta   90.00
_cell.angle_gamma   90.00
#
_symmetry.space_group_name_H-M   'P 1'
#
loop_
_entity.id
_entity.type
_entity.pdbx_description
1 polymer ?
#
loop_
_entity_poly.entity_id
_entity_poly.type
_entity_poly.pdbx_seq_one_letter_code
_entity_poly.pdbx_strand_id
1 'polypeptide(L)'
;MAEPTTSIADLLEATNRELAGTDARVYRRVGVHLQRTHAAIDELSTPTAAASRSALALLGKGSFQQQSVATLKGLCKQHGIKGYSKLKKPALAAVLEQHGVEPPPRPLERFSKQELIGLVRQLLAGQP
;
A
#
# COMPACT_ATOMS: atom_id res chain seq x y z
N MET A 1 -45.52 33.34 49.92
CA MET A 1 -44.88 32.52 48.86
C MET A 1 -43.64 33.30 48.45
N ALA A 2 -42.45 32.86 48.84
CA ALA A 2 -41.19 33.54 48.53
C ALA A 2 -40.57 32.85 47.31
N GLU A 3 -40.34 33.59 46.23
CA GLU A 3 -39.65 33.06 45.05
C GLU A 3 -38.17 32.85 45.36
N PRO A 4 -37.57 31.71 44.96
CA PRO A 4 -36.14 31.50 45.12
C PRO A 4 -35.38 32.44 44.19
N THR A 5 -34.68 33.43 44.74
CA THR A 5 -33.76 34.28 43.98
C THR A 5 -32.56 33.43 43.54
N THR A 6 -32.49 33.09 42.25
CA THR A 6 -31.35 32.38 41.66
C THR A 6 -30.05 33.10 42.00
N SER A 7 -29.09 32.38 42.58
CA SER A 7 -27.81 32.95 42.97
C SER A 7 -26.95 33.25 41.73
N ILE A 8 -26.11 34.29 41.81
CA ILE A 8 -25.12 34.61 40.77
C ILE A 8 -24.20 33.40 40.52
N ALA A 9 -23.86 32.65 41.58
CA ALA A 9 -23.06 31.44 41.47
C ALA A 9 -23.74 30.37 40.60
N ASP A 10 -25.05 30.14 40.79
CA ASP A 10 -25.82 29.17 40.01
C ASP A 10 -25.86 29.55 38.52
N LEU A 11 -25.94 30.85 38.24
CA LEU A 11 -25.95 31.38 36.87
C LEU A 11 -24.58 31.22 36.18
N LEU A 12 -23.49 31.40 36.92
CA LEU A 12 -22.13 31.16 36.41
C LEU A 12 -21.86 29.67 36.18
N GLU A 13 -22.33 28.79 37.06
CA GLU A 13 -22.22 27.34 36.86
C GLU A 13 -23.03 26.88 35.64
N ALA A 14 -24.25 27.39 35.46
CA ALA A 14 -25.09 27.07 34.33
C ALA A 14 -24.45 27.50 32.99
N THR A 15 -23.96 28.73 32.92
CA THR A 15 -23.30 29.27 31.72
C THR A 15 -22.00 28.54 31.40
N ASN A 16 -21.18 28.19 32.40
CA ASN A 16 -19.97 27.42 32.18
C ASN A 16 -20.29 26.01 31.66
N ARG A 17 -21.30 25.34 32.23
CA ARG A 17 -21.74 24.01 31.77
C ARG A 17 -22.26 24.04 30.33
N GLU A 18 -22.98 25.09 29.96
CA GLU A 18 -23.45 25.31 28.59
C GLU A 18 -22.28 25.50 27.62
N LEU A 19 -21.33 26.39 27.95
CA LEU A 19 -20.15 26.67 27.14
C LEU A 19 -19.25 25.44 26.96
N ALA A 20 -19.00 24.70 28.03
CA ALA A 20 -18.27 23.43 27.97
C ALA A 20 -19.01 22.41 27.07
N GLY A 21 -20.34 22.41 27.12
CA GLY A 21 -21.19 21.59 26.25
C GLY A 21 -21.11 21.99 24.78
N THR A 22 -21.06 23.29 24.45
CA THR A 22 -20.93 23.77 23.06
C THR A 22 -19.56 23.42 22.49
N ASP A 23 -18.48 23.67 23.24
CA ASP A 23 -17.12 23.39 22.79
C ASP A 23 -16.92 21.90 22.54
N ALA A 24 -17.40 21.05 23.45
CA ALA A 24 -17.35 19.60 23.27
C ALA A 24 -18.07 19.14 21.99
N ARG A 25 -19.17 19.78 21.60
CA ARG A 25 -19.88 19.46 20.33
C ARG A 25 -19.09 19.90 19.11
N VAL A 26 -18.44 21.06 19.18
CA VAL A 26 -17.58 21.59 18.10
C VAL A 26 -16.41 20.65 17.87
N TYR A 27 -15.66 20.27 18.91
CA TYR A 27 -14.53 19.37 18.79
C TYR A 27 -14.94 17.98 18.26
N ARG A 28 -16.08 17.44 18.70
CA ARG A 28 -16.61 16.17 18.14
C ARG A 28 -16.91 16.29 16.65
N ARG A 29 -17.50 17.40 16.20
CA ARG A 29 -17.80 17.62 14.78
C ARG A 29 -16.52 17.67 13.94
N VAL A 30 -15.50 18.37 14.43
CA VAL A 30 -14.18 18.41 13.77
C VAL A 30 -13.56 17.01 13.74
N GLY A 31 -13.60 16.28 14.85
CA GLY A 31 -13.10 14.90 14.92
C GLY A 31 -13.76 13.96 13.91
N VAL A 32 -15.09 14.04 13.75
CA VAL A 32 -15.83 13.28 12.73
C VAL A 32 -15.39 13.66 11.33
N HIS A 33 -15.17 14.95 11.04
CA HIS A 33 -14.70 15.38 9.73
C HIS A 33 -13.30 14.84 9.44
N LEU A 34 -12.38 14.94 10.39
CA LEU A 34 -11.01 14.42 10.27
C LEU A 34 -10.99 12.91 10.05
N GLN A 35 -11.79 12.16 10.81
CA GLN A 35 -11.92 10.71 10.62
C GLN A 35 -12.45 10.36 9.23
N ARG A 36 -13.48 11.08 8.74
CA ARG A 36 -14.00 10.87 7.39
C ARG A 36 -12.98 11.19 6.31
N THR A 37 -12.24 12.30 6.45
CA THR A 37 -11.19 12.66 5.49
C THR A 37 -10.06 11.64 5.50
N HIS A 38 -9.70 11.13 6.68
CA HIS A 38 -8.66 10.12 6.81
C HIS A 38 -9.07 8.79 6.14
N ALA A 39 -10.30 8.33 6.39
CA ALA A 39 -10.83 7.13 5.73
C ALA A 39 -10.88 7.27 4.20
N ALA A 40 -11.30 8.44 3.69
CA ALA A 40 -11.29 8.70 2.25
C ALA A 40 -9.85 8.67 1.67
N ILE A 41 -8.87 9.27 2.36
CA ILE A 41 -7.47 9.24 1.94
C ILE A 41 -6.93 7.80 1.93
N ASP A 42 -7.26 6.99 2.92
CA ASP A 42 -6.86 5.58 2.98
C ASP A 42 -7.46 4.77 1.82
N GLU A 43 -8.73 4.99 1.49
CA GLU A 43 -9.38 4.35 0.33
C GLU A 43 -8.70 4.73 -0.99
N LEU A 44 -8.30 6.00 -1.16
CA LEU A 44 -7.55 6.47 -2.34
C LEU A 44 -6.11 5.94 -2.38
N SER A 45 -5.47 5.77 -1.22
CA SER A 45 -4.08 5.36 -1.11
C SER A 45 -3.91 3.84 -1.19
N THR A 46 -4.97 3.07 -0.89
CA THR A 46 -4.94 1.62 -0.98
C THR A 46 -5.03 1.22 -2.47
N PRO A 47 -3.94 0.75 -3.09
CA PRO A 47 -4.04 0.29 -4.46
C PRO A 47 -4.99 -0.90 -4.49
N THR A 48 -6.09 -0.78 -5.25
CA THR A 48 -7.04 -1.89 -5.40
C THR A 48 -6.28 -3.13 -5.85
N ALA A 49 -6.39 -4.22 -5.08
CA ALA A 49 -5.60 -5.43 -5.31
C ALA A 49 -5.76 -5.99 -6.74
N ALA A 50 -6.87 -5.67 -7.41
CA ALA A 50 -7.10 -5.99 -8.82
C ALA A 50 -6.19 -5.22 -9.78
N ALA A 51 -5.97 -3.91 -9.57
CA ALA A 51 -5.09 -3.09 -10.39
C ALA A 51 -3.60 -3.41 -10.15
N SER A 52 -3.22 -3.74 -8.92
CA SER A 52 -1.84 -4.19 -8.63
C SER A 52 -1.52 -5.52 -9.31
N ARG A 53 -2.49 -6.44 -9.39
CA ARG A 53 -2.31 -7.72 -10.10
C ARG A 53 -2.24 -7.55 -11.61
N SER A 54 -3.03 -6.64 -12.21
CA SER A 54 -2.96 -6.38 -13.65
C SER A 54 -1.63 -5.71 -14.04
N ALA A 55 -1.15 -4.75 -13.23
CA ALA A 55 0.16 -4.13 -13.43
C ALA A 55 1.32 -5.14 -13.37
N LEU A 56 1.28 -6.09 -12.42
CA LEU A 56 2.25 -7.18 -12.33
C LEU A 56 2.16 -8.16 -13.51
N ALA A 57 0.97 -8.39 -14.07
CA ALA A 57 0.79 -9.22 -15.26
C ALA A 57 1.40 -8.57 -16.52
N LEU A 58 1.34 -7.24 -16.63
CA LEU A 58 1.91 -6.49 -17.77
C LEU A 58 3.45 -6.53 -17.81
N LEU A 59 4.10 -6.61 -16.65
CA LEU A 59 5.55 -6.82 -16.55
C LEU A 59 6.00 -8.19 -17.13
N GLY A 60 5.05 -9.09 -17.38
CA GLY A 60 5.25 -10.40 -17.97
C GLY A 60 5.90 -11.40 -17.03
N LYS A 61 5.80 -12.69 -17.39
CA LYS A 61 6.60 -13.73 -16.74
C LYS A 61 8.06 -13.46 -17.05
N GLY A 62 8.87 -13.17 -16.03
CA GLY A 62 10.30 -13.00 -16.22
C GLY A 62 10.96 -14.28 -16.69
N SER A 63 12.26 -14.22 -17.02
CA SER A 63 13.06 -15.41 -17.28
C SER A 63 14.27 -15.43 -16.37
N PHE A 64 14.61 -16.59 -15.79
CA PHE A 64 15.83 -16.77 -15.01
C PHE A 64 17.10 -16.44 -15.82
N GLN A 65 17.06 -16.63 -17.15
CA GLN A 65 18.14 -16.27 -18.06
C GLN A 65 18.40 -14.76 -18.09
N GLN A 66 17.38 -13.96 -17.82
CA GLN A 66 17.47 -12.50 -17.77
C GLN A 66 17.85 -11.98 -16.37
N GLN A 67 18.07 -12.84 -15.39
CA GLN A 67 18.49 -12.43 -14.05
C GLN A 67 20.02 -12.49 -13.90
N SER A 68 20.54 -11.71 -12.93
CA SER A 68 21.96 -11.77 -12.58
C SER A 68 22.28 -13.03 -11.78
N VAL A 69 23.53 -13.47 -11.77
CA VAL A 69 23.96 -14.65 -10.97
C VAL A 69 23.75 -14.39 -9.48
N ALA A 70 23.93 -13.16 -9.01
CA ALA A 70 23.67 -12.78 -7.62
C ALA A 70 22.19 -12.94 -7.26
N THR A 71 21.28 -12.47 -8.14
CA THR A 71 19.83 -12.60 -7.96
C THR A 71 19.42 -14.08 -7.92
N LEU A 72 19.93 -14.91 -8.83
CA LEU A 72 19.63 -16.35 -8.86
C LEU A 72 20.09 -17.07 -7.58
N LYS A 73 21.30 -16.74 -7.08
CA LYS A 73 21.78 -17.29 -5.79
C LYS A 73 20.94 -16.81 -4.60
N GLY A 74 20.48 -15.56 -4.63
CA GLY A 74 19.56 -15.01 -3.63
C GLY A 74 18.24 -15.77 -3.59
N LEU A 75 17.66 -16.05 -4.77
CA LEU A 75 16.44 -16.87 -4.89
C LEU A 75 16.66 -18.28 -4.35
N CYS A 76 17.77 -18.93 -4.71
CA CYS A 76 18.09 -20.25 -4.15
C CYS A 76 18.15 -20.23 -2.62
N LYS A 77 18.72 -19.18 -2.02
CA LYS A 77 18.76 -18.99 -0.56
C LYS A 77 17.35 -18.80 0.03
N GLN A 78 16.52 -17.96 -0.59
CA GLN A 78 15.15 -17.68 -0.14
C GLN A 78 14.27 -18.93 -0.18
N HIS A 79 14.44 -19.78 -1.20
CA HIS A 79 13.72 -21.03 -1.35
C HIS A 79 14.38 -22.23 -0.64
N GLY A 80 15.44 -22.01 0.15
CA GLY A 80 16.08 -23.05 0.95
C GLY A 80 16.83 -24.12 0.14
N ILE A 81 17.14 -23.85 -1.13
CA ILE A 81 17.85 -24.75 -2.03
C ILE A 81 19.30 -24.85 -1.57
N LYS A 82 19.88 -26.05 -1.54
CA LYS A 82 21.27 -26.30 -1.10
C LYS A 82 22.17 -26.64 -2.30
N GLY A 83 23.49 -26.47 -2.16
CA GLY A 83 24.46 -26.85 -3.20
C GLY A 83 24.61 -25.88 -4.39
N TYR A 84 23.91 -24.74 -4.37
CA TYR A 84 23.90 -23.77 -5.48
C TYR A 84 25.17 -22.91 -5.60
N SER A 85 26.04 -22.89 -4.58
CA SER A 85 27.16 -21.94 -4.47
C SER A 85 28.16 -22.02 -5.63
N LYS A 86 28.38 -23.23 -6.16
CA LYS A 86 29.32 -23.53 -7.26
C LYS A 86 28.66 -23.60 -8.64
N LEU A 87 27.33 -23.47 -8.71
CA LEU A 87 26.60 -23.62 -9.97
C LEU A 87 26.75 -22.37 -10.86
N LYS A 88 26.89 -22.60 -12.16
CA LYS A 88 26.89 -21.57 -13.19
C LYS A 88 25.44 -21.15 -13.51
N LYS A 89 25.27 -19.99 -14.13
CA LYS A 89 23.96 -19.39 -14.46
C LYS A 89 22.91 -20.36 -15.06
N PRO A 90 23.21 -21.19 -16.09
CA PRO A 90 22.21 -22.09 -16.65
C PRO A 90 21.81 -23.20 -15.65
N ALA A 91 22.76 -23.71 -14.87
CA ALA A 91 22.47 -24.71 -13.84
C ALA A 91 21.66 -24.12 -12.67
N LEU A 92 21.92 -22.87 -12.28
CA LEU A 92 21.09 -22.17 -11.29
C LEU A 92 19.64 -21.99 -11.76
N ALA A 93 19.45 -21.61 -13.02
CA ALA A 93 18.10 -21.48 -13.60
C ALA A 93 17.37 -22.83 -13.63
N ALA A 94 18.03 -23.90 -14.08
CA ALA A 94 17.45 -25.24 -14.11
C ALA A 94 17.04 -25.73 -12.71
N VAL A 95 17.85 -25.46 -11.68
CA VAL A 95 17.53 -25.83 -10.30
C VAL A 95 16.31 -25.05 -9.79
N LEU A 96 16.22 -23.75 -10.08
CA LEU A 96 15.06 -22.93 -9.69
C LEU A 96 13.77 -23.41 -10.39
N GLU A 97 13.85 -23.76 -11.68
CA GLU A 97 12.74 -24.34 -12.43
C GLU A 97 12.31 -25.71 -11.87
N GLN A 98 13.27 -26.58 -11.54
CA GLN A 98 12.99 -27.89 -10.92
C GLN A 98 12.31 -27.76 -9.55
N HIS A 99 12.66 -26.73 -8.79
CA HIS A 99 12.02 -26.43 -7.50
C HIS A 99 10.68 -25.68 -7.63
N GLY A 100 10.19 -25.46 -8.86
CA GLY A 100 8.90 -24.80 -9.10
C GLY A 100 8.90 -23.32 -8.71
N VAL A 101 10.06 -22.69 -8.62
CA VAL A 101 10.17 -21.26 -8.33
C VAL A 101 9.68 -20.48 -9.55
N GLU A 102 8.76 -19.54 -9.36
CA GLU A 102 8.38 -18.65 -10.45
C GLU A 102 9.50 -17.65 -10.74
N PRO A 103 9.85 -17.43 -12.02
CA PRO A 103 10.87 -16.46 -12.37
C PRO A 103 10.38 -15.06 -12.01
N PRO A 104 11.19 -14.28 -11.24
CA PRO A 104 10.79 -12.94 -10.87
C PRO A 104 10.63 -12.07 -12.12
N PRO A 105 9.68 -11.12 -12.11
CA PRO A 105 9.44 -10.23 -13.24
C PRO A 105 10.72 -9.49 -13.62
N ARG A 106 10.80 -9.07 -14.88
CA ARG A 106 11.96 -8.30 -15.35
C ARG A 106 12.05 -6.98 -14.57
N PRO A 107 13.25 -6.59 -14.11
CA PRO A 107 13.45 -5.28 -13.49
C PRO A 107 13.14 -4.15 -14.47
N LEU A 108 12.54 -3.06 -13.98
CA LEU A 108 12.11 -1.91 -14.78
C LEU A 108 13.29 -1.24 -15.52
N GLU A 109 14.47 -1.26 -14.91
CA GLU A 109 15.70 -0.67 -15.42
C GLU A 109 16.20 -1.36 -16.71
N ARG A 110 15.70 -2.56 -16.99
CA ARG A 110 16.05 -3.32 -18.21
C ARG A 110 15.14 -3.04 -19.39
N PHE A 111 14.03 -2.36 -19.19
CA PHE A 111 13.15 -1.97 -20.29
C PHE A 111 13.72 -0.73 -20.99
N SER A 112 13.70 -0.75 -22.31
CA SER A 112 13.99 0.45 -23.10
C SER A 112 12.89 1.50 -22.89
N LYS A 113 13.22 2.77 -23.16
CA LYS A 113 12.25 3.88 -23.08
C LYS A 113 10.98 3.59 -23.90
N GLN A 114 11.10 2.97 -25.07
CA GLN A 114 9.94 2.65 -25.91
C GLN A 114 9.07 1.56 -25.30
N GLU A 115 9.67 0.53 -24.72
CA GLU A 115 8.93 -0.55 -24.04
C GLU A 115 8.21 -0.03 -22.80
N LEU A 116 8.86 0.83 -22.00
CA LEU A 116 8.24 1.48 -20.85
C LEU A 116 7.04 2.33 -21.26
N ILE A 117 7.18 3.13 -22.31
CA ILE A 117 6.06 3.94 -22.84
C ILE A 117 4.92 3.02 -23.32
N GLY A 118 5.23 1.89 -23.96
CA GLY A 118 4.24 0.91 -24.37
C GLY A 118 3.46 0.31 -23.20
N LEU A 119 4.17 -0.09 -22.13
CA LEU A 119 3.56 -0.62 -20.91
C LEU A 119 2.67 0.42 -20.22
N VAL A 120 3.13 1.67 -20.10
CA VAL A 120 2.33 2.75 -19.52
C VAL A 120 1.08 3.03 -20.34
N ARG A 121 1.17 3.03 -21.67
CA ARG A 121 0.00 3.20 -22.55
C ARG A 121 -1.01 2.08 -22.37
N GLN A 122 -0.57 0.83 -22.24
CA GLN A 122 -1.46 -0.30 -21.98
C GLN A 122 -2.13 -0.19 -20.60
N LEU A 123 -1.40 0.30 -19.59
CA LEU A 123 -1.93 0.54 -18.25
C LEU A 123 -3.03 1.62 -18.25
N LEU A 124 -2.82 2.71 -18.98
CA LEU A 124 -3.77 3.81 -19.10
C LEU A 124 -4.97 3.47 -20.00
N ALA A 125 -4.77 2.67 -21.05
CA ALA A 125 -5.84 2.20 -21.93
C ALA A 125 -6.71 1.11 -21.28
N GLY A 126 -6.23 0.47 -20.21
CA GLY A 126 -6.95 -0.58 -19.46
C GLY A 126 -7.68 -0.09 -18.21
N GLN A 127 -7.74 1.22 -17.95
CA GLN A 127 -8.62 1.78 -16.92
C GLN A 127 -10.01 2.04 -17.53
N PRO A 128 -11.09 1.47 -16.98
CA PRO A 128 -12.46 1.87 -17.33
C PRO A 128 -12.75 3.31 -16.93
#